data_AF-A0A3P6DF55-F1
#
_entry.id   AF-A0A3P6DF55-F1
#
_cell.length_a   1.000
_cell.length_b   1.000
_cell.length_c   1.000
_cell.angle_alpha   90.00
_cell.angle_beta   90.00
_cell.angle_gamma   90.00
#
_symmetry.space_group_name_H-M   'P 1'
#
loop_
_entity.id
_entity.type
_entity.pdbx_description
1 polymer ?
#
loop_
_entity_poly.entity_id
_entity_poly.type
_entity_poly.pdbx_seq_one_letter_code
_entity_poly.pdbx_strand_id
1 'polypeptide(L)' 'MSDLDMESQWIVDYGFSLHLTWKKGKIIKLDETLIDTVKMGNDPMSKVMGKGSAKIVIRDGC' A
#
# COMPACT_ATOMS: atom_id res chain seq x y z
N MET A 1 21.34 6.22 -0.08
CA MET A 1 20.36 5.34 0.58
C MET A 1 20.02 4.28 -0.44
N SER A 2 20.21 3.01 -0.12
CA SER A 2 20.04 1.92 -1.09
C SER A 2 18.54 1.64 -1.30
N ASP A 3 18.15 1.06 -2.45
CA ASP A 3 16.75 0.72 -2.73
C ASP A 3 16.15 -0.23 -1.66
N LEU A 4 17.00 -1.03 -1.01
CA LEU A 4 16.64 -1.88 0.12
C LEU A 4 16.21 -1.08 1.36
N ASP A 5 16.79 0.11 1.59
CA ASP A 5 16.47 0.94 2.75
C ASP A 5 15.07 1.56 2.62
N MET A 6 14.64 1.90 1.40
CA MET A 6 13.30 2.44 1.12
C MET A 6 12.18 1.41 1.31
N GLU A 7 12.44 0.10 1.13
CA GLU A 7 11.42 -0.94 1.29
C GLU A 7 10.97 -1.18 2.73
N SER A 8 11.77 -0.67 3.68
CA SER A 8 11.55 -0.83 5.13
C SER A 8 10.68 0.28 5.73
N GLN A 9 10.44 1.37 4.99
CA GLN A 9 9.75 2.56 5.48
C GLN A 9 8.41 2.75 4.76
N TRP A 10 7.33 2.80 5.54
CA TRP A 10 6.01 3.17 5.05
C TRP A 10 5.76 4.63 5.41
N ILE A 11 5.59 5.49 4.41
CA ILE A 11 5.15 6.86 4.62
C ILE A 11 3.62 6.81 4.70
N VAL A 12 3.09 7.06 5.89
CA VAL A 12 1.64 7.12 6.12
C VAL A 12 1.15 8.52 5.82
N ASP A 13 0.32 8.65 4.79
CA ASP A 13 -0.39 9.89 4.46
C ASP A 13 -1.69 9.99 5.28
N TYR A 14 -1.64 10.70 6.41
CA TYR A 14 -2.77 10.83 7.33
C TYR A 14 -4.01 11.53 6.72
N GLY A 15 -3.91 12.11 5.52
CA GLY A 15 -5.02 12.76 4.82
C GLY A 15 -5.94 11.82 4.05
N PHE A 16 -5.58 10.53 3.91
CA PHE A 16 -6.31 9.60 3.04
C PHE A 16 -6.78 8.34 3.78
N SER A 17 -8.00 7.90 3.47
CA SER A 17 -8.61 6.71 4.06
C SER A 17 -8.13 5.39 3.45
N LEU A 18 -7.43 5.44 2.31
CA LEU A 18 -6.95 4.26 1.57
C LEU A 18 -5.54 4.53 1.04
N HIS A 19 -4.66 3.54 1.23
CA HIS A 19 -3.32 3.53 0.67
C HIS A 19 -3.19 2.42 -0.36
N LEU A 20 -2.43 2.68 -1.42
CA LEU A 20 -2.28 1.76 -2.54
C LEU A 20 -0.87 1.15 -2.52
N THR A 21 -0.81 -0.16 -2.73
CA THR A 21 0.45 -0.88 -2.85
C THR A 21 0.31 -1.98 -3.89
N TRP A 22 1.36 -2.20 -4.67
CA TRP A 22 1.46 -3.33 -5.58
C TRP A 22 2.05 -4.58 -4.89
N LYS A 23 2.57 -4.44 -3.66
CA LYS A 23 3.22 -5.52 -2.92
C LYS A 23 2.20 -6.38 -2.17
N LYS A 24 1.60 -7.35 -2.89
CA LYS A 24 0.61 -8.29 -2.31
C LYS A 24 1.09 -8.97 -1.02
N GLY A 25 2.37 -9.32 -0.92
CA GLY A 25 2.95 -9.98 0.27
C GLY A 25 2.94 -9.13 1.56
N LYS A 26 2.61 -7.84 1.49
CA LYS A 26 2.43 -6.96 2.65
C LYS A 26 0.98 -6.89 3.14
N ILE A 27 0.05 -7.52 2.42
CA ILE A 27 -1.38 -7.56 2.74
C ILE A 27 -1.67 -8.86 3.49
N ILE A 28 -2.27 -8.75 4.68
CA ILE A 28 -2.55 -9.90 5.56
C ILE A 28 -3.65 -10.79 4.97
N LYS A 29 -4.69 -10.15 4.48
CA LYS A 29 -5.84 -10.78 3.82
C LYS A 29 -6.28 -9.88 2.68
N LEU A 30 -6.15 -10.39 1.47
CA LEU A 30 -6.55 -9.70 0.25
C LEU A 30 -7.90 -10.26 -0.20
N ASP A 31 -8.89 -9.39 -0.30
CA ASP A 31 -10.16 -9.68 -0.96
C ASP A 31 -10.05 -9.25 -2.43
N GLU A 32 -9.86 -10.23 -3.32
CA GLU A 32 -9.75 -10.02 -4.77
C GLU A 32 -11.11 -9.92 -5.49
N THR A 33 -12.22 -10.06 -4.76
CA THR A 33 -13.56 -9.85 -5.34
C THR A 33 -13.88 -8.36 -5.53
N LEU A 34 -13.20 -7.49 -4.78
CA LEU A 34 -13.34 -6.05 -4.86
C LEU A 34 -12.34 -5.49 -5.87
N ILE A 35 -12.79 -5.41 -7.13
CA ILE A 35 -12.04 -4.84 -8.24
C ILE A 35 -12.55 -3.41 -8.47
N ASP A 36 -11.63 -2.46 -8.56
CA ASP A 36 -11.96 -1.05 -8.77
C ASP A 36 -10.94 -0.39 -9.71
N THR A 37 -11.13 0.88 -10.04
CA THR A 37 -10.19 1.67 -10.82
C THR A 37 -10.04 3.06 -10.22
N VAL A 38 -8.80 3.47 -9.95
CA VAL A 38 -8.47 4.73 -9.29
C VAL A 38 -7.63 5.63 -10.20
N LYS A 39 -7.93 6.94 -10.20
CA LYS A 39 -7.11 7.92 -10.93
C LYS A 39 -5.87 8.26 -10.10
N MET A 40 -4.69 8.06 -10.66
CA MET A 40 -3.42 8.36 -10.00
C MET A 40 -2.85 9.67 -10.53
N GLY A 41 -3.10 10.79 -9.85
CA GLY A 41 -2.57 12.10 -10.24
C GLY A 41 -2.86 12.44 -11.71
N ASN A 42 -1.80 12.67 -12.49
CA ASN A 42 -1.85 12.97 -13.93
C ASN A 42 -1.80 11.72 -14.82
N ASP A 43 -1.54 10.54 -14.25
CA ASP A 43 -1.44 9.29 -14.98
C ASP A 43 -2.81 8.69 -15.30
N PRO A 44 -2.88 7.78 -16.30
CA PRO A 44 -4.11 7.07 -16.62
C PRO A 44 -4.57 6.18 -15.46
N MET A 45 -5.88 5.99 -15.43
CA MET A 45 -6.61 5.16 -14.47
C MET A 45 -5.90 3.83 -14.16
N SER A 46 -5.61 3.59 -12.88
CA SER A 46 -4.97 2.37 -12.38
C SER A 46 -5.99 1.37 -11.85
N LYS A 47 -5.86 0.10 -12.26
CA LYS A 47 -6.76 -0.96 -11.80
C LYS A 47 -6.37 -1.45 -10.40
N VAL A 48 -7.34 -1.47 -9.50
CA VAL A 48 -7.26 -2.06 -8.17
C VAL A 48 -7.73 -3.50 -8.26
N MET A 49 -6.88 -4.45 -7.88
CA MET A 49 -7.13 -5.89 -8.01
C MET A 49 -7.64 -6.54 -6.72
N GLY A 50 -7.88 -5.74 -5.69
CA GLY A 50 -8.37 -6.21 -4.41
C GLY A 50 -8.14 -5.19 -3.30
N LYS A 51 -8.83 -5.40 -2.19
CA LYS A 51 -8.68 -4.60 -0.97
C LYS A 51 -8.31 -5.50 0.18
N GLY A 52 -7.44 -5.01 1.05
CA GLY A 52 -7.03 -5.76 2.22
C GLY A 52 -6.49 -4.88 3.33
N SER A 53 -6.14 -5.54 4.43
CA SER A 53 -5.52 -4.88 5.58
C SER A 53 -4.03 -5.20 5.63
N ALA A 54 -3.23 -4.20 5.97
CA ALA A 54 -1.82 -4.36 6.29
C ALA A 54 -1.61 -4.11 7.79
N LYS A 55 -0.62 -4.76 8.40
CA LYS A 55 -0.20 -4.50 9.78
C LYS A 55 1.12 -3.76 9.73
N ILE A 56 1.10 -2.51 10.18
CA ILE A 56 2.32 -1.74 10.40
C ILE A 56 2.85 -2.12 11.78
N VAL A 57 4.08 -2.61 11.83
CA VAL A 57 4.77 -2.89 13.09
C VAL A 57 5.84 -1.82 13.24
N ILE A 58 5.64 -0.91 14.17
CA ILE A 58 6.66 0.03 14.60
C ILE A 58 7.58 -0.77 15.53
N ARG A 59 8.83 -0.98 15.10
CA ARG A 59 9.87 -1.48 15.99
C ARG A 59 10.49 -0.26 16.63
N ASP A 60 10.13 0.01 17.87
CA ASP A 60 10.90 0.94 18.68
C ASP A 60 12.31 0.36 18.82
N GLY A 61 13.31 1.13 18.40
CA GLY A 61 14.71 0.73 18.51
C GLY A 61 15.13 0.63 19.98
N CYS A 62 15.83 -0.44 20.32
CA CYS A 62 16.88 -0.38 21.33
C CYS A 62 18.10 0.32 20.73
#